data_AF-A0A3D1AMI1-F1
#
_entry.id   AF-A0A3D1AMI1-F1
#
_cell.length_a   1.000
_cell.length_b   1.000
_cell.length_c   1.000
_cell.angle_alpha   90.00
_cell.angle_beta   90.00
_cell.angle_gamma   90.00
#
_symmetry.space_group_name_H-M   'P 1'
#
loop_
_entity.id
_entity.type
_entity.pdbx_description
1 polymer ?
#
loop_
_entity_poly.entity_id
_entity_poly.type
_entity_poly.pdbx_seq_one_letter_code
_entity_poly.pdbx_strand_id
1 'polypeptide(L)'
;MPRLKSFLPAFTATLFLLASAAPAMALDMDFYTYGGFGPVTQAFQKVALVFSDPNFRGLFFTITVLGIFGAGASWIIKFAMRGQGIPLQWTVPVMLGVVVYLGLFIPQGNITVYDPALNRFQTIGGIPVGAVFIAGTLNTIERGVVEIIDTAGAPGARFREGAGGIGFNLIKAASYITPKNAHVKASLARYIEDCVSFELLRPGTTLSLDDLRNNTTDFIPEFEKAVNPMIWTVYYDDTTPAGQAKTCTDAWNSIKPIINDPNFYTNAVKAMCGKGNFNPSNAAELAACKDLATNTLTVTTG
;
A
#
# COMPACT_ATOMS: atom_id res chain seq x y z
N MET A 1 -25.88 53.61 -39.71
CA MET A 1 -24.73 52.67 -39.71
C MET A 1 -23.49 53.37 -39.11
N PRO A 2 -23.18 53.22 -37.80
CA PRO A 2 -21.76 53.27 -37.43
C PRO A 2 -21.30 52.35 -36.26
N ARG A 3 -22.18 51.59 -35.59
CA ARG A 3 -21.80 50.84 -34.36
C ARG A 3 -21.22 49.43 -34.55
N LEU A 4 -21.07 48.95 -35.78
CA LEU A 4 -20.61 47.57 -36.04
C LEU A 4 -19.08 47.42 -36.10
N LYS A 5 -18.32 48.52 -36.23
CA LYS A 5 -16.85 48.47 -36.41
C LYS A 5 -16.03 48.30 -35.10
N SER A 6 -16.64 48.52 -33.93
CA SER A 6 -15.92 48.49 -32.64
C SER A 6 -15.87 47.10 -31.97
N PHE A 7 -16.80 46.19 -32.29
CA PHE A 7 -16.84 44.86 -31.68
C PHE A 7 -15.97 43.80 -32.39
N LEU A 8 -15.64 44.04 -33.66
CA LEU A 8 -14.78 43.17 -34.46
C LEU A 8 -13.33 43.05 -33.92
N PRO A 9 -12.66 44.13 -33.45
CA PRO A 9 -11.32 44.01 -32.85
C PRO A 9 -11.34 43.36 -31.46
N ALA A 10 -12.40 43.53 -30.67
CA ALA A 10 -12.52 42.91 -29.35
C ALA A 10 -12.73 41.39 -29.44
N PHE A 11 -13.56 40.95 -30.39
CA PHE A 11 -13.80 39.51 -30.62
C PHE A 11 -12.55 38.81 -31.19
N THR A 12 -11.82 39.47 -32.09
CA THR A 12 -10.56 38.96 -32.64
C THR A 12 -9.41 38.98 -31.63
N ALA A 13 -9.32 39.97 -30.75
CA ALA A 13 -8.33 39.99 -29.67
C ALA A 13 -8.59 38.88 -28.63
N THR A 14 -9.86 38.59 -28.32
CA THR A 14 -10.23 37.49 -27.42
C THR A 14 -9.94 36.12 -28.04
N LEU A 15 -10.17 35.97 -29.35
CA LEU A 15 -9.83 34.76 -30.11
C LEU A 15 -8.30 34.58 -30.25
N PHE A 16 -7.53 35.68 -30.35
CA PHE A 16 -6.06 35.64 -30.40
C PHE A 16 -5.43 35.32 -29.03
N LEU A 17 -6.05 35.75 -27.92
CA LEU A 17 -5.70 35.35 -26.55
C LEU A 17 -6.07 33.88 -26.25
N LEU A 18 -7.10 33.34 -26.88
CA LEU A 18 -7.43 31.90 -26.84
C LEU A 18 -6.50 31.07 -27.74
N ALA A 19 -5.90 31.69 -28.77
CA ALA A 19 -4.98 31.05 -29.72
C ALA A 19 -3.51 31.13 -29.30
N SER A 20 -3.15 31.93 -28.28
CA SER A 20 -1.85 31.80 -27.62
C SER A 20 -1.86 30.52 -26.80
N ALA A 21 -1.60 29.41 -27.47
CA ALA A 21 -1.25 28.14 -26.85
C ALA A 21 -0.03 28.39 -25.95
N ALA A 22 -0.29 28.60 -24.67
CA ALA A 22 0.76 28.52 -23.67
C ALA A 22 1.40 27.13 -23.81
N PRO A 23 2.74 27.01 -23.75
CA PRO A 23 3.37 25.71 -23.73
C PRO A 23 2.71 24.90 -22.62
N ALA A 24 2.28 23.68 -22.95
CA ALA A 24 1.74 22.74 -22.01
C ALA A 24 2.76 22.60 -20.88
N MET A 25 2.48 23.23 -19.75
CA MET A 25 3.21 23.01 -18.51
C MET A 25 2.89 21.57 -18.13
N ALA A 26 3.75 20.63 -18.54
CA ALA A 26 3.76 19.31 -17.97
C ALA A 26 4.02 19.51 -16.48
N LEU A 27 2.94 19.47 -15.70
CA LEU A 27 3.02 19.62 -14.25
C LEU A 27 3.63 18.32 -13.73
N ASP A 28 4.83 18.43 -13.20
CA ASP A 28 5.53 17.33 -12.54
C ASP A 28 5.43 17.54 -11.03
N MET A 29 4.88 16.56 -10.31
CA MET A 29 4.74 16.60 -8.85
C MET A 29 5.14 15.28 -8.20
N ASP A 30 5.68 15.38 -6.98
CA ASP A 30 6.03 14.22 -6.17
C ASP A 30 4.84 13.76 -5.29
N PHE A 31 4.65 12.45 -5.21
CA PHE A 31 3.68 11.78 -4.34
C PHE A 31 4.40 10.85 -3.36
N TYR A 32 4.24 11.08 -2.07
CA TYR A 32 4.89 10.31 -1.02
C TYR A 32 3.88 9.28 -0.48
N THR A 33 4.30 8.02 -0.37
CA THR A 33 3.46 6.96 0.22
C THR A 33 4.27 6.15 1.20
N TYR A 34 3.62 5.54 2.19
CA TYR A 34 4.31 4.79 3.24
C TYR A 34 3.79 3.36 3.25
N GLY A 35 4.56 2.43 2.68
CA GLY A 35 4.18 1.01 2.55
C GLY A 35 3.10 0.74 1.51
N GLY A 36 2.70 1.76 0.75
CA GLY A 36 1.63 1.72 -0.26
C GLY A 36 2.12 1.73 -1.70
N PHE A 37 3.44 1.63 -1.95
CA PHE A 37 4.04 1.83 -3.28
C PHE A 37 3.34 1.04 -4.41
N GLY A 38 3.12 -0.26 -4.22
CA GLY A 38 2.47 -1.11 -5.23
C GLY A 38 1.04 -0.68 -5.57
N PRO A 39 0.12 -0.63 -4.59
CA PRO A 39 -1.25 -0.18 -4.81
C PRO A 39 -1.36 1.24 -5.39
N VAL A 40 -0.54 2.19 -4.90
CA VAL A 40 -0.56 3.59 -5.32
C VAL A 40 -0.07 3.75 -6.76
N THR A 41 1.06 3.13 -7.11
CA THR A 41 1.58 3.18 -8.49
C THR A 41 0.61 2.53 -9.48
N GLN A 42 -0.02 1.40 -9.12
CA GLN A 42 -1.06 0.78 -9.93
C GLN A 42 -2.31 1.65 -10.09
N ALA A 43 -2.72 2.38 -9.05
CA ALA A 43 -3.85 3.29 -9.12
C ALA A 43 -3.58 4.43 -10.11
N PHE A 44 -2.41 5.08 -10.02
CA PHE A 44 -2.01 6.13 -10.96
C PHE A 44 -1.86 5.62 -12.39
N GLN A 45 -1.32 4.41 -12.58
CA GLN A 45 -1.28 3.77 -13.90
C GLN A 45 -2.68 3.52 -14.47
N LYS A 46 -3.64 3.06 -13.65
CA LYS A 46 -5.03 2.88 -14.09
C LYS A 46 -5.67 4.20 -14.49
N VAL A 47 -5.41 5.28 -13.74
CA VAL A 47 -5.87 6.63 -14.11
C VAL A 47 -5.30 7.02 -15.47
N ALA A 48 -3.98 6.90 -15.66
CA ALA A 48 -3.35 7.20 -16.94
C ALA A 48 -3.96 6.38 -18.11
N LEU A 49 -4.23 5.10 -17.88
CA LEU A 49 -4.87 4.22 -18.86
C LEU A 49 -6.28 4.71 -19.23
N VAL A 50 -7.12 5.07 -18.26
CA VAL A 50 -8.49 5.57 -18.51
C VAL A 50 -8.47 6.84 -19.37
N PHE A 51 -7.57 7.79 -19.08
CA PHE A 51 -7.47 9.04 -19.85
C PHE A 51 -6.76 8.87 -21.21
N SER A 52 -6.05 7.76 -21.40
CA SER A 52 -5.47 7.37 -22.68
C SER A 52 -6.47 6.68 -23.63
N ASP A 53 -7.58 6.15 -23.10
CA ASP A 53 -8.55 5.40 -23.88
C ASP A 53 -9.31 6.32 -24.88
N PRO A 54 -9.31 6.01 -26.19
CA PRO A 54 -10.04 6.77 -27.20
C PRO A 54 -11.54 6.87 -26.94
N ASN A 55 -12.16 5.83 -26.37
CA ASN A 55 -13.59 5.82 -26.06
C ASN A 55 -13.92 6.79 -24.94
N PHE A 56 -13.04 6.88 -23.93
CA PHE A 56 -13.18 7.84 -22.84
C PHE A 56 -13.09 9.27 -23.37
N ARG A 57 -12.14 9.55 -24.26
CA ARG A 57 -12.03 10.84 -24.95
C ARG A 57 -13.28 11.15 -25.79
N GLY A 58 -13.83 10.15 -26.48
CA GLY A 58 -15.08 10.26 -27.23
C GLY A 58 -16.30 10.57 -26.35
N LEU A 59 -16.40 9.96 -25.17
CA LEU A 59 -17.48 10.21 -24.22
C LEU A 59 -17.44 11.67 -23.72
N PHE A 60 -16.26 12.18 -23.34
CA PHE A 60 -16.12 13.58 -22.94
C PHE A 60 -16.42 14.56 -24.07
N PHE A 61 -15.98 14.24 -25.29
CA PHE A 61 -16.30 15.04 -26.48
C PHE A 61 -17.81 15.12 -26.71
N THR A 62 -18.51 13.99 -26.67
CA THR A 62 -19.97 13.94 -26.88
C THR A 62 -20.74 14.71 -25.82
N ILE A 63 -20.39 14.54 -24.53
CA ILE A 63 -21.02 15.31 -23.43
C ILE A 63 -20.77 16.81 -23.59
N THR A 64 -19.55 17.20 -23.98
CA THR A 64 -19.18 18.61 -24.17
C THR A 64 -19.94 19.23 -25.34
N VAL A 65 -20.01 18.52 -26.48
CA VAL A 65 -20.78 18.96 -27.66
C VAL A 65 -22.27 19.09 -27.33
N LEU A 66 -22.86 18.10 -26.64
CA LEU A 66 -24.25 18.17 -26.19
C LEU A 66 -24.49 19.33 -25.21
N GLY A 67 -23.54 19.60 -24.31
CA GLY A 67 -23.59 20.73 -23.38
C GLY A 67 -23.56 22.08 -24.10
N ILE A 68 -22.70 22.23 -25.11
CA ILE A 68 -22.63 23.44 -25.95
C ILE A 68 -23.90 23.60 -26.79
N PHE A 69 -24.43 22.51 -27.37
CA PHE A 69 -25.69 22.54 -28.11
C PHE A 69 -26.88 22.91 -27.23
N GLY A 70 -26.98 22.33 -26.04
CA GLY A 70 -28.01 22.66 -25.05
C GLY A 70 -27.92 24.13 -24.61
N ALA A 71 -26.72 24.62 -24.35
CA ALA A 71 -26.48 26.03 -24.03
C ALA A 71 -26.89 26.95 -25.20
N GLY A 72 -26.49 26.63 -26.43
CA GLY A 72 -26.83 27.39 -27.64
C GLY A 72 -28.33 27.42 -27.93
N ALA A 73 -29.02 26.28 -27.80
CA ALA A 73 -30.47 26.20 -27.96
C ALA A 73 -31.21 27.04 -26.92
N SER A 74 -30.78 26.96 -25.65
CA SER A 74 -31.36 27.77 -24.57
C SER A 74 -31.16 29.28 -24.81
N TRP A 75 -30.05 29.67 -25.43
CA TRP A 75 -29.77 31.07 -25.79
C TRP A 75 -30.74 31.58 -26.86
N ILE A 76 -30.93 30.79 -27.94
CA ILE A 76 -31.82 31.14 -29.05
C ILE A 76 -33.27 31.27 -28.56
N ILE A 77 -33.75 30.34 -27.72
CA ILE A 77 -35.11 30.37 -27.18
C ILE A 77 -35.34 31.60 -26.30
N LYS A 78 -34.37 31.92 -25.41
CA LYS A 78 -34.46 33.09 -24.52
C LYS A 78 -34.38 34.42 -25.29
N PHE A 79 -33.55 34.47 -26.33
CA PHE A 79 -33.47 35.63 -27.22
C PHE A 79 -34.79 35.84 -27.98
N ALA A 80 -35.35 34.76 -28.55
CA ALA A 80 -36.60 34.81 -29.31
C ALA A 80 -37.83 35.16 -28.44
N MET A 81 -37.91 34.67 -27.20
CA MET A 81 -39.08 34.89 -26.34
C MET A 81 -39.04 36.20 -25.55
N ARG A 82 -37.85 36.70 -25.17
CA ARG A 82 -37.73 37.77 -24.16
C ARG A 82 -37.00 39.02 -24.62
N GLY A 83 -36.40 39.03 -25.83
CA GLY A 83 -35.62 40.16 -26.34
C GLY A 83 -34.44 40.58 -25.45
N GLN A 84 -34.13 39.79 -24.42
CA GLN A 84 -33.02 40.04 -23.50
C GLN A 84 -31.72 39.58 -24.17
N GLY A 85 -30.66 40.37 -23.98
CA GLY A 85 -29.31 40.05 -24.44
C GLY A 85 -28.75 38.75 -23.86
N ILE A 86 -27.48 38.47 -24.15
CA ILE A 86 -26.78 37.24 -23.71
C ILE A 86 -27.11 36.95 -22.23
N PRO A 87 -27.70 35.78 -21.91
CA PRO A 87 -28.05 35.39 -20.55
C PRO A 87 -26.75 35.09 -19.81
N LEU A 88 -26.12 36.14 -19.30
CA LEU A 88 -24.83 36.10 -18.62
C LEU A 88 -24.84 35.09 -17.45
N GLN A 89 -26.01 34.84 -16.85
CA GLN A 89 -26.22 33.82 -15.82
C GLN A 89 -25.84 32.40 -16.24
N TRP A 90 -25.96 32.03 -17.52
CA TRP A 90 -25.62 30.68 -18.01
C TRP A 90 -24.32 30.65 -18.82
N THR A 91 -23.99 31.74 -19.52
CA THR A 91 -22.76 31.81 -20.32
C THR A 91 -21.51 31.78 -19.44
N VAL A 92 -21.51 32.49 -18.32
CA VAL A 92 -20.34 32.55 -17.40
C VAL A 92 -19.97 31.17 -16.83
N PRO A 93 -20.88 30.38 -16.23
CA PRO A 93 -20.52 29.06 -15.70
C PRO A 93 -20.12 28.05 -16.79
N VAL A 94 -20.72 28.11 -17.99
CA VAL A 94 -20.33 27.25 -19.12
C VAL A 94 -18.93 27.60 -19.62
N MET A 95 -18.64 28.88 -19.81
CA MET A 95 -17.29 29.33 -20.23
C MET A 95 -16.24 28.98 -19.18
N LEU A 96 -16.55 29.16 -17.89
CA LEU A 96 -15.67 28.74 -16.79
C LEU A 96 -15.41 27.23 -16.85
N GLY A 97 -16.45 26.41 -17.04
CA GLY A 97 -16.32 24.95 -17.16
C GLY A 97 -15.45 24.52 -18.34
N VAL A 98 -15.58 25.17 -19.50
CA VAL A 98 -14.72 24.92 -20.67
C VAL A 98 -13.26 25.28 -20.35
N VAL A 99 -13.00 26.45 -19.75
CA VAL A 99 -11.64 26.86 -19.37
C VAL A 99 -11.02 25.87 -18.37
N VAL A 100 -11.78 25.45 -17.37
CA VAL A 100 -11.34 24.46 -16.38
C VAL A 100 -11.05 23.11 -17.03
N TYR A 101 -11.89 22.67 -17.97
CA TYR A 101 -11.69 21.41 -18.70
C TYR A 101 -10.44 21.45 -19.58
N LEU A 102 -10.29 22.50 -20.40
CA LEU A 102 -9.13 22.69 -21.26
C LEU A 102 -7.84 22.86 -20.44
N GLY A 103 -7.92 23.47 -19.25
CA GLY A 103 -6.77 23.71 -18.39
C GLY A 103 -6.35 22.54 -17.50
N LEU A 104 -7.29 21.72 -17.02
CA LEU A 104 -6.99 20.65 -16.04
C LEU A 104 -7.05 19.24 -16.63
N PHE A 105 -7.90 18.98 -17.62
CA PHE A 105 -8.19 17.62 -18.07
C PHE A 105 -7.57 17.25 -19.41
N ILE A 106 -7.32 18.23 -20.28
CA ILE A 106 -6.62 18.01 -21.56
C ILE A 106 -5.11 17.86 -21.38
N PRO A 107 -4.40 18.78 -20.71
CA PRO A 107 -2.96 18.62 -20.54
C PRO A 107 -2.68 17.44 -19.62
N GLN A 108 -1.68 16.66 -19.99
CA GLN A 108 -1.18 15.54 -19.20
C GLN A 108 0.12 15.97 -18.50
N GLY A 109 0.26 15.58 -17.24
CA GLY A 109 1.46 15.73 -16.44
C GLY A 109 2.01 14.38 -15.99
N ASN A 110 3.12 14.44 -15.25
CA ASN A 110 3.74 13.26 -14.64
C ASN A 110 3.69 13.36 -13.11
N ILE A 111 3.59 12.21 -12.47
CA ILE A 111 3.67 12.11 -11.02
C ILE A 111 4.75 11.11 -10.63
N THR A 112 5.62 11.52 -9.71
CA THR A 112 6.73 10.72 -9.17
C THR A 112 6.31 10.15 -7.83
N VAL A 113 5.96 8.87 -7.80
CA VAL A 113 5.63 8.19 -6.52
C VAL A 113 6.92 7.77 -5.85
N TYR A 114 7.12 8.18 -4.60
CA TYR A 114 8.25 7.82 -3.76
C TYR A 114 7.76 7.20 -2.45
N ASP A 115 8.33 6.06 -2.07
CA ASP A 115 8.07 5.41 -0.79
C ASP A 115 9.35 5.36 0.04
N PRO A 116 9.48 6.16 1.13
CA PRO A 116 10.66 6.15 1.97
C PRO A 116 10.77 4.91 2.86
N ALA A 117 9.69 4.16 3.08
CA ALA A 117 9.75 2.91 3.86
C ALA A 117 10.35 1.76 3.02
N LEU A 118 10.02 1.73 1.72
CA LEU A 118 10.56 0.75 0.77
C LEU A 118 11.78 1.25 -0.01
N ASN A 119 12.10 2.54 0.06
CA ASN A 119 13.09 3.25 -0.75
C ASN A 119 12.92 2.99 -2.26
N ARG A 120 11.67 3.10 -2.76
CA ARG A 120 11.31 2.88 -4.16
C ARG A 120 10.76 4.14 -4.78
N PHE A 121 11.07 4.37 -6.06
CA PHE A 121 10.53 5.47 -6.83
C PHE A 121 10.06 4.99 -8.21
N GLN A 122 8.97 5.57 -8.71
CA GLN A 122 8.49 5.36 -10.07
C GLN A 122 7.77 6.61 -10.57
N THR A 123 8.16 7.06 -11.76
CA THR A 123 7.48 8.15 -12.48
C THR A 123 6.38 7.58 -13.37
N ILE A 124 5.18 8.12 -13.25
CA ILE A 124 4.00 7.72 -14.04
C ILE A 124 3.52 8.94 -14.80
N GLY A 125 3.50 8.84 -16.13
CA GLY A 125 3.02 9.89 -17.02
C GLY A 125 1.60 9.63 -17.54
N GLY A 126 1.06 10.61 -18.28
CA GLY A 126 -0.22 10.48 -18.96
C GLY A 126 -1.44 10.75 -18.08
N ILE A 127 -1.24 11.36 -16.91
CA ILE A 127 -2.30 11.69 -15.95
C ILE A 127 -2.73 13.14 -16.19
N PRO A 128 -4.03 13.48 -16.15
CA PRO A 128 -4.48 14.86 -16.29
C PRO A 128 -3.87 15.79 -15.24
N VAL A 129 -3.44 16.98 -15.65
CA VAL A 129 -2.77 17.97 -14.78
C VAL A 129 -3.59 18.27 -13.52
N GLY A 130 -4.91 18.35 -13.61
CA GLY A 130 -5.75 18.59 -12.42
C GLY A 130 -5.67 17.49 -11.38
N ALA A 131 -5.58 16.23 -11.80
CA ALA A 131 -5.40 15.12 -10.88
C ALA A 131 -4.00 15.13 -10.26
N VAL A 132 -2.97 15.43 -11.05
CA VAL A 132 -1.58 15.58 -10.56
C VAL A 132 -1.49 16.70 -9.52
N PHE A 133 -2.11 17.86 -9.80
CA PHE A 133 -2.13 19.01 -8.90
C PHE A 133 -2.79 18.67 -7.56
N ILE A 134 -4.00 18.10 -7.60
CA ILE A 134 -4.74 17.75 -6.38
C ILE A 134 -3.98 16.68 -5.59
N ALA A 135 -3.51 15.62 -6.25
CA ALA A 135 -2.78 14.54 -5.59
C ALA A 135 -1.48 15.04 -4.94
N GLY A 136 -0.68 15.83 -5.66
CA GLY A 136 0.59 16.34 -5.14
C GLY A 136 0.42 17.39 -4.04
N THR A 137 -0.59 18.27 -4.12
CA THR A 137 -0.86 19.27 -3.08
C THR A 137 -1.39 18.63 -1.80
N LEU A 138 -2.36 17.72 -1.90
CA LEU A 138 -2.85 16.95 -0.75
C LEU A 138 -1.73 16.14 -0.11
N ASN A 139 -0.89 15.48 -0.92
CA ASN A 139 0.24 14.73 -0.42
C ASN A 139 1.28 15.62 0.31
N THR A 140 1.49 16.86 -0.14
CA THR A 140 2.37 17.80 0.57
C THR A 140 1.83 18.14 1.96
N ILE A 141 0.51 18.32 2.07
CA ILE A 141 -0.16 18.57 3.36
C ILE A 141 -0.05 17.33 4.25
N GLU A 142 -0.35 16.15 3.72
CA GLU A 142 -0.21 14.87 4.44
C GLU A 142 1.22 14.67 4.96
N ARG A 143 2.24 14.97 4.14
CA ARG A 143 3.63 14.89 4.56
C ARG A 143 3.92 15.82 5.74
N GLY A 144 3.42 17.05 5.71
CA GLY A 144 3.56 17.99 6.81
C GLY A 144 2.92 17.47 8.10
N VAL A 145 1.74 16.86 8.01
CA VAL A 145 1.07 16.24 9.17
C VAL A 145 1.86 15.03 9.68
N VAL A 146 2.36 14.17 8.79
CA VAL A 146 3.17 13.00 9.17
C VAL A 146 4.46 13.40 9.88
N GLU A 147 5.14 14.46 9.42
CA GLU A 147 6.35 14.96 10.07
C GLU A 147 6.08 15.48 11.49
N ILE A 148 4.94 16.16 11.70
CA ILE A 148 4.52 16.62 13.03
C ILE A 148 4.25 15.44 13.95
N ILE A 149 3.54 14.41 13.46
CA ILE A 149 3.23 13.22 14.26
C ILE A 149 4.52 12.46 14.61
N ASP A 150 5.43 12.29 13.64
CA ASP A 150 6.70 11.60 13.88
C ASP A 150 7.62 12.35 14.84
N THR A 151 7.54 13.68 14.86
CA THR A 151 8.27 14.52 15.82
C THR A 151 7.71 14.37 17.24
N ALA A 152 6.40 14.16 17.37
CA ALA A 152 5.73 13.96 18.66
C ALA A 152 5.69 12.48 19.12
N GLY A 153 5.93 11.54 18.21
CA GLY A 153 5.86 10.10 18.45
C GLY A 153 7.08 9.53 19.17
N ALA A 154 6.86 8.50 19.99
CA ALA A 154 7.93 7.72 20.60
C ALA A 154 8.73 6.96 19.52
N PRO A 155 10.06 6.76 19.71
CA PRO A 155 10.87 5.95 18.81
C PRO A 155 10.27 4.54 18.66
N GLY A 156 10.04 4.09 17.43
CA GLY A 156 9.39 2.81 17.10
C GLY A 156 7.88 2.87 16.83
N ALA A 157 7.22 4.01 17.07
CA ALA A 157 5.81 4.24 16.73
C ALA A 157 5.63 5.33 15.64
N ARG A 158 6.71 5.65 14.91
CA ARG A 158 6.66 6.64 13.83
C ARG A 158 5.73 6.16 12.73
N PHE A 159 4.89 7.06 12.25
CA PHE A 159 3.98 6.79 11.14
C PHE A 159 4.72 6.34 9.89
N ARG A 160 5.92 6.89 9.63
CA ARG A 160 6.73 6.49 8.47
C ARG A 160 7.18 5.03 8.48
N GLU A 161 7.25 4.43 9.66
CA GLU A 161 7.69 3.04 9.87
C GLU A 161 6.49 2.08 9.90
N GLY A 162 5.34 2.50 10.42
CA GLY A 162 4.16 1.64 10.63
C GLY A 162 2.88 1.98 9.84
N ALA A 163 2.93 2.94 8.90
CA ALA A 163 1.74 3.40 8.17
C ALA A 163 0.93 2.27 7.53
N GLY A 164 -0.40 2.42 7.55
CA GLY A 164 -1.32 1.46 6.93
C GLY A 164 -1.44 0.11 7.65
N GLY A 165 -0.90 0.00 8.87
CA GLY A 165 -0.95 -1.25 9.64
C GLY A 165 -0.10 -2.36 9.02
N ILE A 166 0.93 -2.01 8.25
CA ILE A 166 1.73 -2.99 7.51
C ILE A 166 2.46 -3.93 8.49
N GLY A 167 2.93 -3.45 9.65
CA GLY A 167 3.45 -4.28 10.73
C GLY A 167 2.44 -5.29 11.27
N PHE A 168 1.21 -4.86 11.55
CA PHE A 168 0.13 -5.76 11.99
C PHE A 168 -0.28 -6.76 10.90
N ASN A 169 -0.30 -6.33 9.63
CA ASN A 169 -0.55 -7.23 8.50
C ASN A 169 0.59 -8.24 8.31
N LEU A 170 1.84 -7.86 8.59
CA LEU A 170 2.98 -8.78 8.61
C LEU A 170 2.85 -9.81 9.74
N ILE A 171 2.50 -9.39 10.96
CA ILE A 171 2.28 -10.32 12.09
C ILE A 171 1.11 -11.27 11.77
N LYS A 172 0.00 -10.72 11.26
CA LYS A 172 -1.14 -11.52 10.80
C LYS A 172 -0.71 -12.52 9.72
N ALA A 173 0.07 -12.07 8.73
CA ALA A 173 0.58 -12.95 7.68
C ALA A 173 1.49 -14.04 8.27
N ALA A 174 2.36 -13.70 9.23
CA ALA A 174 3.23 -14.65 9.93
C ALA A 174 2.42 -15.77 10.61
N SER A 175 1.26 -15.45 11.21
CA SER A 175 0.38 -16.46 11.82
C SER A 175 -0.16 -17.50 10.83
N TYR A 176 -0.26 -17.16 9.54
CA TYR A 176 -0.74 -18.09 8.50
C TYR A 176 0.39 -18.78 7.73
N ILE A 177 1.63 -18.33 7.88
CA ILE A 177 2.77 -18.87 7.14
C ILE A 177 3.32 -20.08 7.90
N THR A 178 3.09 -21.24 7.31
CA THR A 178 3.68 -22.48 7.81
C THR A 178 5.11 -22.62 7.28
N PRO A 179 6.11 -22.91 8.14
CA PRO A 179 7.47 -23.20 7.69
C PRO A 179 7.47 -24.37 6.70
N LYS A 180 8.45 -24.36 5.78
CA LYS A 180 8.50 -25.25 4.60
C LYS A 180 8.35 -26.74 4.94
N ASN A 181 8.86 -27.17 6.09
CA ASN A 181 8.84 -28.57 6.49
C ASN A 181 7.59 -28.84 7.34
N ALA A 182 6.51 -29.23 6.68
CA ALA A 182 5.28 -29.67 7.34
C ALA A 182 5.53 -30.80 8.35
N HIS A 183 6.50 -31.68 8.05
CA HIS A 183 6.93 -32.76 8.94
C HIS A 183 7.53 -32.24 10.25
N VAL A 184 8.47 -31.30 10.20
CA VAL A 184 9.07 -30.70 11.41
C VAL A 184 8.02 -29.99 12.26
N LYS A 185 7.06 -29.30 11.64
CA LYS A 185 5.94 -28.69 12.35
C LYS A 185 5.06 -29.74 13.04
N ALA A 186 4.73 -30.83 12.35
CA ALA A 186 3.96 -31.93 12.93
C ALA A 186 4.72 -32.59 14.10
N SER A 187 6.02 -32.83 13.94
CA SER A 187 6.90 -33.36 14.97
C SER A 187 6.99 -32.45 16.20
N LEU A 188 7.15 -31.14 15.99
CA LEU A 188 7.17 -30.17 17.08
C LEU A 188 5.82 -30.10 17.80
N ALA A 189 4.71 -30.12 17.07
CA ALA A 189 3.38 -30.13 17.66
C ALA A 189 3.16 -31.37 18.54
N ARG A 190 3.57 -32.56 18.07
CA ARG A 190 3.51 -33.81 18.84
C ARG A 190 4.45 -33.80 20.04
N TYR A 191 5.65 -33.25 19.90
CA TYR A 191 6.55 -33.07 21.03
C TYR A 191 5.94 -32.17 22.11
N ILE A 192 5.28 -31.08 21.73
CA ILE A 192 4.59 -30.19 22.68
C ILE A 192 3.41 -30.92 23.34
N GLU A 193 2.63 -31.67 22.57
CA GLU A 193 1.47 -32.41 23.08
C GLU A 193 1.86 -33.56 24.01
N ASP A 194 2.89 -34.34 23.67
CA ASP A 194 3.24 -35.57 24.40
C ASP A 194 4.29 -35.33 25.49
N CYS A 195 5.32 -34.51 25.22
CA CYS A 195 6.47 -34.33 26.10
C CYS A 195 6.34 -33.08 26.99
N VAL A 196 6.01 -31.93 26.40
CA VAL A 196 5.89 -30.66 27.15
C VAL A 196 4.69 -30.70 28.09
N SER A 197 3.54 -31.19 27.62
CA SER A 197 2.36 -31.32 28.48
C SER A 197 2.60 -32.26 29.67
N PHE A 198 3.36 -33.33 29.47
CA PHE A 198 3.69 -34.30 30.52
C PHE A 198 4.54 -33.67 31.63
N GLU A 199 5.61 -32.96 31.27
CA GLU A 199 6.47 -32.31 32.28
C GLU A 199 5.77 -31.11 32.96
N LEU A 200 4.78 -30.48 32.31
CA LEU A 200 3.92 -29.46 32.95
C LEU A 200 2.96 -30.06 33.99
N LEU A 201 2.55 -31.32 33.82
CA LEU A 201 1.64 -32.00 34.75
C LEU A 201 2.38 -32.67 35.92
N ARG A 202 3.70 -32.82 35.82
CA ARG A 202 4.51 -33.46 36.86
C ARG A 202 4.86 -32.46 37.97
N PRO A 203 4.58 -32.77 39.25
CA PRO A 203 4.94 -31.88 40.35
C PRO A 203 6.46 -31.83 40.57
N GLY A 204 7.02 -30.62 40.71
CA GLY A 204 8.44 -30.39 41.00
C GLY A 204 9.37 -30.30 39.78
N THR A 205 8.82 -30.09 38.59
CA THR A 205 9.61 -29.89 37.36
C THR A 205 10.15 -28.46 37.25
N THR A 206 11.20 -28.30 36.44
CA THR A 206 11.83 -27.01 36.14
C THR A 206 11.12 -26.22 35.04
N LEU A 207 10.07 -26.80 34.45
CA LEU A 207 9.26 -26.20 33.40
C LEU A 207 7.95 -25.69 34.00
N SER A 208 7.75 -24.37 33.98
CA SER A 208 6.54 -23.73 34.48
C SER A 208 5.71 -23.15 33.34
N LEU A 209 4.38 -23.23 33.48
CA LEU A 209 3.47 -22.54 32.58
C LEU A 209 3.63 -21.01 32.68
N ASP A 210 4.04 -20.49 33.85
CA ASP A 210 4.27 -19.06 34.03
C ASP A 210 5.52 -18.60 33.25
N ASP A 211 6.57 -19.43 33.21
CA ASP A 211 7.79 -19.14 32.45
C ASP A 211 7.53 -19.13 30.94
N LEU A 212 6.70 -20.06 30.45
CA LEU A 212 6.29 -20.12 29.04
C LEU A 212 5.37 -18.97 28.63
N ARG A 213 4.60 -18.39 29.56
CA ARG A 213 3.60 -17.36 29.24
C ARG A 213 4.12 -15.94 29.41
N ASN A 214 4.93 -15.69 30.44
CA ASN A 214 5.24 -14.34 30.87
C ASN A 214 6.74 -14.04 30.93
N ASN A 215 7.60 -15.05 31.07
CA ASN A 215 9.01 -14.85 31.45
C ASN A 215 10.02 -15.19 30.35
N THR A 216 9.55 -15.65 29.19
CA THR A 216 10.41 -16.20 28.14
C THR A 216 10.20 -15.49 26.81
N THR A 217 11.31 -15.07 26.20
CA THR A 217 11.38 -14.59 24.80
C THR A 217 11.95 -15.64 23.84
N ASP A 218 12.53 -16.74 24.36
CA ASP A 218 13.07 -17.86 23.60
C ASP A 218 12.53 -19.20 24.13
N PHE A 219 11.69 -19.87 23.33
CA PHE A 219 11.06 -21.14 23.71
C PHE A 219 12.00 -22.36 23.60
N ILE A 220 13.14 -22.23 22.92
CA ILE A 220 14.11 -23.33 22.74
C ILE A 220 14.63 -23.85 24.10
N PRO A 221 15.19 -23.02 25.00
CA PRO A 221 15.70 -23.48 26.29
C PRO A 221 14.59 -24.03 27.19
N GLU A 222 13.36 -23.52 27.07
CA GLU A 222 12.23 -24.04 27.85
C GLU A 222 11.81 -25.43 27.37
N PHE A 223 11.73 -25.66 26.06
CA PHE A 223 11.42 -26.98 25.51
C PHE A 223 12.52 -28.02 25.73
N GLU A 224 13.76 -27.59 25.95
CA GLU A 224 14.86 -28.46 26.35
C GLU A 224 14.67 -29.03 27.77
N LYS A 225 13.96 -28.33 28.65
CA LYS A 225 13.59 -28.85 29.98
C LYS A 225 12.55 -29.97 29.92
N ALA A 226 11.84 -30.13 28.79
CA ALA A 226 10.85 -31.18 28.59
C ALA A 226 11.43 -32.52 28.10
N VAL A 227 12.76 -32.63 28.00
CA VAL A 227 13.46 -33.82 27.53
C VAL A 227 13.35 -34.96 28.55
N ASN A 228 12.77 -36.08 28.14
CA ASN A 228 12.58 -37.26 28.99
C ASN A 228 12.84 -38.58 28.22
N PRO A 229 13.72 -39.47 28.71
CA PRO A 229 14.01 -40.74 28.03
C PRO A 229 12.92 -41.81 28.16
N MET A 230 11.95 -41.63 29.07
CA MET A 230 10.90 -42.63 29.35
C MET A 230 9.59 -42.35 28.62
N ILE A 231 9.45 -41.17 28.00
CA ILE A 231 8.25 -40.75 27.28
C ILE A 231 8.52 -40.81 25.78
N TRP A 232 7.52 -41.27 25.04
CA TRP A 232 7.59 -41.47 23.60
C TRP A 232 6.66 -40.49 22.89
N THR A 233 7.10 -40.00 21.74
CA THR A 233 6.33 -39.16 20.84
C THR A 233 6.51 -39.61 19.40
N VAL A 234 5.63 -39.16 18.51
CA VAL A 234 5.69 -39.46 17.08
C VAL A 234 6.48 -38.38 16.36
N TYR A 235 7.64 -38.77 15.82
CA TYR A 235 8.51 -37.92 15.02
C TYR A 235 8.30 -38.18 13.52
N TYR A 236 8.01 -37.13 12.78
CA TYR A 236 7.92 -37.10 11.33
C TYR A 236 9.19 -36.48 10.72
N ASP A 237 9.65 -37.08 9.63
CA ASP A 237 10.79 -36.62 8.83
C ASP A 237 10.52 -36.96 7.35
N ASP A 238 11.28 -36.35 6.44
CA ASP A 238 11.16 -36.57 5.00
C ASP A 238 11.43 -38.05 4.63
N THR A 239 12.28 -38.74 5.39
CA THR A 239 12.56 -40.17 5.20
C THR A 239 11.44 -41.07 5.70
N THR A 240 10.66 -40.61 6.68
CA THR A 240 9.60 -41.38 7.34
C THR A 240 8.34 -40.55 7.51
N PRO A 241 7.61 -40.31 6.41
CA PRO A 241 6.40 -39.47 6.43
C PRO A 241 5.24 -40.11 7.19
N ALA A 242 5.27 -41.42 7.41
CA ALA A 242 4.30 -42.15 8.24
C ALA A 242 4.48 -41.95 9.75
N GLY A 243 5.58 -41.30 10.17
CA GLY A 243 5.94 -41.10 11.57
C GLY A 243 6.72 -42.29 12.16
N GLN A 244 7.63 -42.00 13.08
CA GLN A 244 8.38 -42.98 13.87
C GLN A 244 8.23 -42.67 15.35
N ALA A 245 8.05 -43.70 16.17
CA ALA A 245 8.10 -43.53 17.62
C ALA A 245 9.55 -43.25 18.03
N LYS A 246 9.79 -42.09 18.65
CA LYS A 246 11.07 -41.72 19.25
C LYS A 246 10.84 -41.30 20.70
N THR A 247 11.85 -41.46 21.54
CA THR A 247 11.80 -40.88 22.89
C THR A 247 11.78 -39.35 22.80
N CYS A 248 11.25 -38.66 23.80
CA CYS A 248 11.28 -37.19 23.84
C CYS A 248 12.72 -36.65 23.73
N THR A 249 13.70 -37.34 24.32
CA THR A 249 15.13 -37.03 24.16
C THR A 249 15.60 -37.12 22.71
N ASP A 250 15.33 -38.24 22.03
CA ASP A 250 15.78 -38.44 20.66
C ASP A 250 15.03 -37.55 19.66
N ALA A 251 13.75 -37.29 19.93
CA ALA A 251 12.92 -36.36 19.17
C ALA A 251 13.48 -34.94 19.29
N TRP A 252 13.76 -34.45 20.50
CA TRP A 252 14.32 -33.11 20.72
C TRP A 252 15.70 -32.95 20.08
N ASN A 253 16.58 -33.94 20.22
CA ASN A 253 17.90 -33.93 19.58
C ASN A 253 17.82 -33.87 18.04
N SER A 254 16.75 -34.40 17.45
CA SER A 254 16.49 -34.31 16.00
C SER A 254 15.86 -32.96 15.61
N ILE A 255 15.02 -32.39 16.47
CA ILE A 255 14.26 -31.15 16.21
C ILE A 255 15.11 -29.89 16.42
N LYS A 256 15.84 -29.80 17.54
CA LYS A 256 16.67 -28.66 17.95
C LYS A 256 17.59 -28.13 16.85
N PRO A 257 18.39 -28.94 16.13
CA PRO A 257 19.26 -28.43 15.07
C PRO A 257 18.50 -27.85 13.88
N ILE A 258 17.30 -28.36 13.58
CA ILE A 258 16.49 -27.88 12.45
C ILE A 258 15.85 -26.52 12.78
N ILE A 259 15.37 -26.35 14.02
CA ILE A 259 14.73 -25.10 14.46
C ILE A 259 15.77 -24.00 14.70
N ASN A 260 17.00 -24.36 15.11
CA ASN A 260 18.10 -23.41 15.25
C ASN A 260 18.76 -23.00 13.92
N ASP A 261 18.43 -23.66 12.80
CA ASP A 261 18.96 -23.24 11.49
C ASP A 261 18.28 -21.94 11.03
N PRO A 262 19.03 -20.84 10.83
CA PRO A 262 18.47 -19.59 10.33
C PRO A 262 17.81 -19.75 8.94
N ASN A 263 18.19 -20.76 8.17
CA ASN A 263 17.64 -21.00 6.84
C ASN A 263 16.23 -21.60 6.88
N PHE A 264 15.84 -22.27 7.97
CA PHE A 264 14.52 -22.88 8.13
C PHE A 264 13.39 -21.86 7.94
N TYR A 265 13.58 -20.65 8.47
CA TYR A 265 12.60 -19.57 8.42
C TYR A 265 12.69 -18.70 7.18
N THR A 266 13.74 -18.81 6.36
CA THR A 266 13.97 -17.87 5.25
C THR A 266 12.80 -17.80 4.27
N ASN A 267 12.21 -18.94 3.91
CA ASN A 267 11.06 -18.99 3.00
C ASN A 267 9.80 -18.45 3.67
N ALA A 268 9.63 -18.71 4.96
CA ALA A 268 8.51 -18.16 5.73
C ALA A 268 8.60 -16.64 5.83
N VAL A 269 9.78 -16.11 6.15
CA VAL A 269 10.06 -14.67 6.20
C VAL A 269 9.88 -14.04 4.82
N LYS A 270 10.37 -14.68 3.74
CA LYS A 270 10.15 -14.21 2.36
C LYS A 270 8.67 -14.18 2.00
N ALA A 271 7.89 -15.20 2.39
CA ALA A 271 6.46 -15.22 2.18
C ALA A 271 5.74 -14.12 2.98
N MET A 272 6.18 -13.86 4.21
CA MET A 272 5.64 -12.82 5.09
C MET A 272 5.89 -11.44 4.49
N CYS A 273 7.13 -11.15 4.12
CA CYS A 273 7.52 -9.90 3.50
C CYS A 273 6.82 -9.69 2.15
N GLY A 274 6.67 -10.75 1.35
CA GLY A 274 5.90 -10.70 0.10
C GLY A 274 4.42 -10.32 0.31
N LYS A 275 3.80 -10.76 1.41
CA LYS A 275 2.43 -10.34 1.77
C LYS A 275 2.35 -8.89 2.24
N GLY A 276 3.44 -8.34 2.77
CA GLY A 276 3.57 -6.93 3.14
C GLY A 276 3.99 -6.00 1.99
N ASN A 277 3.92 -6.46 0.73
CA ASN A 277 4.38 -5.72 -0.46
C ASN A 277 5.90 -5.43 -0.52
N PHE A 278 6.71 -6.05 0.34
CA PHE A 278 8.17 -6.01 0.23
C PHE A 278 8.63 -7.01 -0.83
N ASN A 279 9.69 -6.67 -1.57
CA ASN A 279 10.29 -7.57 -2.54
C ASN A 279 11.22 -8.58 -1.84
N PRO A 280 10.88 -9.88 -1.78
CA PRO A 280 11.69 -10.89 -1.09
C PRO A 280 13.03 -11.20 -1.80
N SER A 281 13.20 -10.72 -3.03
CA SER A 281 14.45 -10.85 -3.79
C SER A 281 15.46 -9.74 -3.47
N ASN A 282 15.02 -8.63 -2.86
CA ASN A 282 15.87 -7.51 -2.50
C ASN A 282 16.32 -7.63 -1.04
N ALA A 283 17.62 -7.71 -0.79
CA ALA A 283 18.18 -7.88 0.55
C ALA A 283 17.88 -6.70 1.49
N ALA A 284 17.85 -5.46 0.98
CA ALA A 284 17.57 -4.27 1.77
C ALA A 284 16.10 -4.21 2.22
N GLU A 285 15.16 -4.52 1.33
CA GLU A 285 13.72 -4.57 1.66
C GLU A 285 13.40 -5.73 2.61
N LEU A 286 14.12 -6.85 2.50
CA LEU A 286 13.95 -7.99 3.40
C LEU A 286 14.48 -7.68 4.81
N ALA A 287 15.57 -6.91 4.93
CA ALA A 287 16.05 -6.40 6.22
C ALA A 287 15.03 -5.43 6.84
N ALA A 288 14.55 -4.45 6.07
CA ALA A 288 13.54 -3.49 6.55
C ALA A 288 12.24 -4.19 7.01
N CYS A 289 11.78 -5.21 6.27
CA CYS A 289 10.64 -6.02 6.66
C CYS A 289 10.84 -6.76 7.99
N LYS A 290 12.04 -7.31 8.23
CA LYS A 290 12.38 -7.98 9.50
C LYS A 290 12.41 -6.99 10.65
N ASP A 291 13.08 -5.86 10.47
CA ASP A 291 13.17 -4.82 11.50
C ASP A 291 11.78 -4.30 11.87
N LEU A 292 10.92 -4.09 10.86
CA LEU A 292 9.55 -3.70 11.07
C LEU A 292 8.73 -4.75 11.83
N ALA A 293 8.87 -6.02 11.47
CA ALA A 293 8.18 -7.11 12.17
C ALA A 293 8.63 -7.19 13.64
N THR A 294 9.94 -7.10 13.91
CA THR A 294 10.49 -7.10 15.27
C THR A 294 10.03 -5.89 16.06
N ASN A 295 10.11 -4.68 15.50
CA ASN A 295 9.65 -3.47 16.17
C ASN A 295 8.16 -3.53 16.50
N THR A 296 7.33 -4.03 15.56
CA THR A 296 5.90 -4.19 15.81
C THR A 296 5.63 -5.22 16.90
N LEU A 297 6.37 -6.33 16.93
CA LEU A 297 6.27 -7.33 17.98
C LEU A 297 6.60 -6.71 19.35
N THR A 298 7.74 -6.03 19.48
CA THR A 298 8.15 -5.36 20.73
C THR A 298 7.09 -4.37 21.23
N VAL A 299 6.51 -3.56 20.35
CA VAL A 299 5.44 -2.61 20.72
C VAL A 299 4.16 -3.33 21.17
N THR A 300 3.87 -4.51 20.63
CA THR A 300 2.63 -5.25 20.93
C THR A 300 2.77 -6.11 22.19
N THR A 301 3.97 -6.60 22.48
CA THR A 301 4.21 -7.50 23.64
C THR A 301 4.70 -6.76 24.88
N GLY A 302 5.13 -5.50 24.75
CA GLY A 302 5.64 -4.69 25.86
C GLY A 302 7.15 -4.83 26.04
#